data_AF-A0A842XPD7-F1
#
_entry.id   AF-A0A842XPD7-F1
#
_cell.length_a   1.000
_cell.length_b   1.000
_cell.length_c   1.000
_cell.angle_alpha   90.00
_cell.angle_beta   90.00
_cell.angle_gamma   90.00
#
_symmetry.space_group_name_H-M   'P 1'
#
loop_
_entity.id
_entity.type
_entity.pdbx_description
1 polymer ?
#
loop_
_entity_poly.entity_id
_entity_poly.type
_entity_poly.pdbx_seq_one_letter_code
_entity_poly.pdbx_strand_id
1 'polypeptide(L)'
;MDEVNLLELTKHIVRLQKEIYRGYVDSGRVNPHKGRLLADCLDYCLYLVLDLMEGRGGGGDKTQELLDHFMRCEAYCKKEGDRLHADFFATLQQLISARYNISMLRGKASERGEFKKSWKRTREELGI
;
A
#
# COMPACT_ATOMS: atom_id res chain seq x y z
N MET A 1 -19.77 -1.89 -3.14
CA MET A 1 -19.01 -1.45 -1.97
C MET A 1 -19.17 0.05 -1.96
N ASP A 2 -19.67 0.64 -0.88
CA ASP A 2 -19.85 2.09 -0.81
C ASP A 2 -18.48 2.77 -0.96
N GLU A 3 -18.44 3.90 -1.65
CA GLU A 3 -17.19 4.60 -1.95
C GLU A 3 -16.60 5.21 -0.68
N VAL A 4 -15.63 4.52 -0.09
CA VAL A 4 -14.92 5.00 1.12
C VAL A 4 -13.85 6.00 0.71
N ASN A 5 -13.87 7.19 1.31
CA ASN A 5 -12.80 8.16 1.16
C ASN A 5 -11.49 7.63 1.80
N LEU A 6 -10.52 7.26 0.95
CA LEU A 6 -9.27 6.66 1.39
C LEU A 6 -8.42 7.55 2.30
N LEU A 7 -8.49 8.87 2.14
CA LEU A 7 -7.74 9.78 3.00
C LEU A 7 -8.36 9.83 4.40
N GLU A 8 -9.69 9.85 4.51
CA GLU A 8 -10.36 9.78 5.83
C GLU A 8 -10.11 8.43 6.50
N LEU A 9 -10.18 7.32 5.75
CA LEU A 9 -9.81 6.00 6.26
C LEU A 9 -8.36 5.98 6.77
N THR A 10 -7.43 6.60 6.05
CA THR A 10 -6.03 6.71 6.45
C THR A 10 -5.85 7.48 7.75
N LYS A 11 -6.60 8.57 7.96
CA LYS A 11 -6.60 9.29 9.25
C LYS A 11 -7.05 8.37 10.39
N HIS A 12 -8.06 7.53 10.16
CA HIS A 12 -8.50 6.54 11.13
C HIS A 12 -7.46 5.46 11.41
N ILE A 13 -6.77 4.94 10.38
CA ILE A 13 -5.65 3.99 10.50
C ILE A 13 -4.56 4.57 11.41
N VAL A 14 -4.07 5.78 11.11
CA VAL A 14 -3.01 6.43 11.91
C VAL A 14 -3.46 6.66 13.35
N ARG A 15 -4.71 7.10 13.55
CA ARG A 15 -5.27 7.28 14.90
C ARG A 15 -5.32 5.96 15.66
N LEU A 16 -5.86 4.90 15.05
CA LEU A 16 -5.97 3.58 15.66
C LEU A 16 -4.58 3.03 16.04
N GLN A 17 -3.59 3.17 15.17
CA GLN A 17 -2.21 2.77 15.44
C GLN A 17 -1.63 3.47 16.67
N LYS A 18 -1.80 4.80 16.77
CA LYS A 18 -1.35 5.60 17.92
C LYS A 18 -2.06 5.18 19.21
N GLU A 19 -3.37 4.91 19.15
CA GLU A 19 -4.16 4.44 20.29
C GLU A 19 -3.76 3.04 20.75
N ILE A 20 -3.50 2.11 19.82
CA ILE A 20 -3.04 0.76 20.10
C ILE A 20 -1.66 0.80 20.77
N TYR A 21 -0.74 1.57 20.19
CA TYR A 21 0.61 1.73 20.74
C TYR A 21 0.57 2.30 22.16
N ARG A 22 -0.20 3.38 22.39
CA ARG A 22 -0.36 3.95 23.73
C ARG A 22 -0.95 2.94 24.71
N GLY A 23 -2.04 2.27 24.33
CA GLY A 23 -2.66 1.26 25.19
C GLY A 23 -1.72 0.10 25.53
N TYR A 24 -0.87 -0.30 24.58
CA TYR A 24 0.16 -1.32 24.82
C TYR A 24 1.26 -0.82 25.76
N VAL A 25 1.75 0.41 25.59
CA VAL A 25 2.74 1.01 26.50
C VAL A 25 2.20 1.11 27.93
N ASP A 26 0.92 1.49 28.08
CA ASP A 26 0.31 1.70 29.40
C ASP A 26 -0.03 0.38 30.12
N SER A 27 -0.44 -0.67 29.39
CA SER A 27 -1.02 -1.90 29.98
C SER A 27 -0.29 -3.19 29.62
N GLY A 28 0.70 -3.14 28.73
CA GLY A 28 1.36 -4.31 28.15
C GLY A 28 0.46 -5.16 27.23
N ARG A 29 -0.77 -4.70 26.93
CA ARG A 29 -1.75 -5.45 26.14
C ARG A 29 -2.34 -4.59 25.02
N VAL A 30 -2.50 -5.19 23.85
CA VAL A 30 -3.24 -4.60 22.74
C VAL A 30 -4.74 -4.80 22.97
N ASN A 31 -5.54 -3.75 22.77
CA ASN A 31 -6.99 -3.88 22.73
C ASN A 31 -7.40 -4.69 21.47
N PRO A 32 -7.98 -5.90 21.61
CA PRO A 32 -8.25 -6.77 20.47
C PRO A 32 -9.22 -6.17 19.46
N HIS A 33 -10.20 -5.39 19.92
CA HIS A 33 -11.17 -4.74 19.05
C HIS A 33 -10.50 -3.68 18.17
N LYS A 34 -9.64 -2.83 18.75
CA LYS A 34 -8.90 -1.83 17.97
C LYS A 34 -7.93 -2.48 16.97
N GLY A 35 -7.26 -3.56 17.39
CA GLY A 35 -6.39 -4.33 16.50
C GLY A 35 -7.15 -4.90 15.30
N ARG A 36 -8.35 -5.45 15.52
CA ARG A 36 -9.22 -5.92 14.43
C ARG A 36 -9.66 -4.78 13.51
N LEU A 37 -10.12 -3.65 14.06
CA LEU A 37 -10.52 -2.49 13.25
C LEU A 37 -9.38 -1.99 12.36
N LEU A 38 -8.16 -1.93 12.89
CA LEU A 38 -7.00 -1.55 12.10
C LEU A 38 -6.74 -2.54 10.96
N ALA A 39 -6.78 -3.84 11.25
CA ALA A 39 -6.62 -4.89 10.24
C ALA A 39 -7.68 -4.78 9.14
N ASP A 40 -8.96 -4.64 9.49
CA ASP A 40 -10.07 -4.51 8.53
C ASP A 40 -9.89 -3.29 7.61
N CYS A 41 -9.36 -2.17 8.13
CA CYS A 41 -9.06 -0.98 7.32
C CYS A 41 -7.93 -1.23 6.31
N LEU A 42 -6.89 -1.97 6.70
CA LEU A 42 -5.78 -2.33 5.82
C LEU A 42 -6.20 -3.35 4.77
N ASP A 43 -7.01 -4.32 5.17
CA ASP A 43 -7.60 -5.32 4.28
C ASP A 43 -8.48 -4.66 3.22
N TYR A 44 -9.27 -3.64 3.58
CA TYR A 44 -10.03 -2.86 2.61
C TYR A 44 -9.13 -2.27 1.50
N CYS A 45 -8.01 -1.64 1.87
CA CYS A 45 -7.05 -1.09 0.90
C CYS A 45 -6.41 -2.20 0.04
N LEU A 46 -6.12 -3.36 0.62
CA LEU A 46 -5.61 -4.52 -0.12
C LEU A 46 -6.64 -5.04 -1.12
N TYR A 47 -7.90 -5.19 -0.73
CA TYR A 47 -8.96 -5.66 -1.62
C TYR A 47 -9.21 -4.69 -2.77
N LEU A 48 -9.09 -3.37 -2.57
CA LEU A 48 -9.14 -2.42 -3.69
C LEU A 48 -8.04 -2.69 -4.73
N VAL A 49 -6.82 -2.99 -4.29
CA VAL A 49 -5.71 -3.34 -5.20
C VAL A 49 -6.00 -4.66 -5.90
N LEU A 50 -6.43 -5.69 -5.17
CA LEU A 50 -6.73 -7.00 -5.74
C LEU A 50 -7.88 -6.94 -6.76
N ASP A 51 -8.96 -6.26 -6.42
CA ASP A 51 -10.10 -6.05 -7.33
C ASP A 51 -9.68 -5.30 -8.60
N LEU A 52 -8.80 -4.29 -8.46
CA LEU A 52 -8.21 -3.63 -9.60
C LEU A 52 -7.45 -4.65 -10.47
N MET A 53 -6.50 -5.40 -9.87
CA MET A 53 -5.63 -6.39 -10.55
C MET A 53 -6.40 -7.50 -11.29
N GLU A 54 -7.53 -7.92 -10.73
CA GLU A 54 -8.44 -8.92 -11.29
C GLU A 54 -9.39 -8.36 -12.36
N GLY A 55 -9.31 -7.05 -12.65
CA GLY A 55 -10.18 -6.37 -13.63
C GLY A 55 -11.60 -6.16 -13.12
N ARG A 56 -11.86 -6.41 -11.84
CA ARG A 56 -13.15 -6.17 -11.16
C ARG A 56 -13.33 -4.69 -10.79
N GLY A 57 -12.25 -3.93 -10.77
CA GLY A 57 -12.21 -2.51 -10.41
C GLY A 57 -12.68 -1.53 -11.50
N GLY A 58 -12.76 -1.92 -12.78
CA GLY A 58 -13.07 -1.03 -13.91
C GLY A 58 -11.83 -0.51 -14.65
N GLY A 59 -12.02 0.18 -15.80
CA GLY A 59 -10.99 0.49 -16.80
C GLY A 59 -9.82 1.39 -16.34
N GLY A 60 -8.87 1.64 -17.24
CA GLY A 60 -7.56 2.26 -16.94
C GLY A 60 -7.57 3.58 -16.17
N ASP A 61 -8.64 4.38 -16.27
CA ASP A 61 -8.81 5.65 -15.55
C ASP A 61 -8.80 5.47 -14.02
N LYS A 62 -9.41 4.38 -13.54
CA LYS A 62 -9.46 4.04 -12.11
C LYS A 62 -8.12 3.57 -11.54
N THR A 63 -7.21 3.11 -12.40
CA THR A 63 -5.86 2.71 -11.96
C THR A 63 -5.06 3.93 -11.51
N GLN A 64 -5.10 5.02 -12.31
CA GLN A 64 -4.40 6.25 -11.99
C GLN A 64 -5.03 6.95 -10.77
N GLU A 65 -6.36 6.97 -10.69
CA GLU A 65 -7.08 7.53 -9.55
C GLU A 65 -6.70 6.82 -8.24
N LEU A 66 -6.68 5.48 -8.23
CA LEU A 66 -6.30 4.72 -7.04
C LEU A 66 -4.82 4.95 -6.65
N LEU A 67 -3.92 5.05 -7.63
CA LEU A 67 -2.52 5.41 -7.40
C LEU A 67 -2.40 6.79 -6.74
N ASP A 68 -3.07 7.80 -7.29
CA ASP A 68 -3.06 9.16 -6.75
C ASP A 68 -3.61 9.21 -5.32
N HIS A 69 -4.65 8.42 -5.02
CA HIS A 69 -5.15 8.27 -3.67
C HIS A 69 -4.12 7.66 -2.73
N PHE A 70 -3.45 6.56 -3.11
CA PHE A 70 -2.43 5.97 -2.26
C PHE A 70 -1.20 6.87 -2.07
N MET A 71 -0.81 7.64 -3.07
CA MET A 71 0.23 8.67 -2.92
C MET A 71 -0.14 9.71 -1.85
N ARG A 72 -1.40 10.17 -1.83
CA ARG A 72 -1.89 11.11 -0.81
C ARG A 72 -1.91 10.46 0.58
N CYS A 73 -2.31 9.20 0.67
CA CYS A 73 -2.33 8.44 1.94
C CYS A 73 -0.91 8.24 2.48
N GLU A 74 0.05 7.86 1.64
CA GLU A 74 1.47 7.76 1.99
C GLU A 74 2.01 9.10 2.51
N ALA A 75 1.78 10.19 1.77
CA ALA A 75 2.23 11.52 2.15
C ALA A 75 1.66 11.96 3.51
N TYR A 76 0.39 11.65 3.76
CA TYR A 76 -0.24 11.89 5.06
C TYR A 76 0.41 11.07 6.18
N CYS A 77 0.64 9.77 5.98
CA CYS A 77 1.31 8.93 6.98
C CYS A 77 2.71 9.43 7.30
N LYS A 78 3.49 9.83 6.29
CA LYS A 78 4.82 10.45 6.48
C LYS A 78 4.75 11.73 7.31
N LYS A 79 3.78 12.61 7.01
CA LYS A 79 3.55 13.84 7.78
C LYS A 79 3.24 13.55 9.25
N GLU A 80 2.52 12.48 9.53
CA GLU A 80 2.15 12.05 10.88
C GLU A 80 3.22 11.26 11.62
N GLY A 81 4.37 10.99 10.98
CA GLY A 81 5.45 10.17 11.51
C GLY A 81 5.15 8.66 11.50
N ASP A 82 4.09 8.22 10.82
CA ASP A 82 3.68 6.82 10.73
C ASP A 82 4.39 6.13 9.55
N ARG A 83 5.65 5.74 9.77
CA ARG A 83 6.48 5.11 8.74
C ARG A 83 5.94 3.75 8.30
N LEU A 84 5.34 2.98 9.21
CA LEU A 84 4.80 1.66 8.91
C LEU A 84 3.72 1.75 7.83
N HIS A 85 2.73 2.63 8.02
CA HIS A 85 1.63 2.76 7.08
C HIS A 85 2.04 3.55 5.82
N ALA A 86 3.03 4.44 5.90
CA ALA A 86 3.63 5.05 4.72
C ALA A 86 4.24 3.98 3.80
N ASP A 87 5.06 3.07 4.34
CA ASP A 87 5.69 2.00 3.57
C ASP A 87 4.65 1.00 3.03
N PHE A 88 3.55 0.76 3.78
CA PHE A 88 2.40 -0.01 3.30
C PHE A 88 1.79 0.60 2.03
N PHE A 89 1.42 1.89 2.04
CA PHE A 89 0.84 2.55 0.85
C PHE A 89 1.84 2.63 -0.31
N ALA A 90 3.13 2.86 -0.04
CA ALA A 90 4.17 2.82 -1.06
C ALA A 90 4.27 1.43 -1.72
N THR A 91 4.14 0.35 -0.94
CA THR A 91 4.14 -1.03 -1.45
C THR A 91 2.92 -1.29 -2.35
N LEU A 92 1.73 -0.83 -1.96
CA LEU A 92 0.53 -0.96 -2.80
C LEU A 92 0.69 -0.24 -4.15
N GLN A 93 1.27 0.96 -4.14
CA GLN A 93 1.56 1.70 -5.37
C GLN A 93 2.53 0.93 -6.26
N GLN A 94 3.64 0.42 -5.71
CA GLN A 94 4.62 -0.36 -6.47
C GLN A 94 3.99 -1.61 -7.11
N LEU A 95 3.08 -2.27 -6.40
CA LEU A 95 2.34 -3.43 -6.90
C LEU A 95 1.45 -3.08 -8.09
N ILE A 96 0.65 -2.00 -7.99
CA ILE A 96 -0.17 -1.51 -9.11
C ILE A 96 0.74 -1.15 -10.29
N SER A 97 1.79 -0.38 -10.05
CA SER A 97 2.69 0.08 -11.10
C SER A 97 3.40 -1.06 -11.82
N ALA A 98 3.83 -2.09 -11.09
CA ALA A 98 4.41 -3.31 -11.68
C ALA A 98 3.38 -4.08 -12.52
N ARG A 99 2.12 -4.17 -12.06
CA ARG A 99 1.05 -4.91 -12.74
C ARG A 99 0.59 -4.24 -14.04
N TYR A 100 0.54 -2.91 -14.06
CA TYR A 100 0.02 -2.10 -15.16
C TYR A 100 1.10 -1.41 -15.99
N ASN A 101 2.36 -1.72 -15.74
CA ASN A 101 3.51 -1.16 -16.46
C ASN A 101 3.61 0.37 -16.33
N ILE A 102 3.16 0.91 -15.19
CA ILE A 102 3.20 2.35 -14.89
C ILE A 102 4.57 2.67 -14.29
N SER A 103 5.28 3.61 -14.90
CA SER A 103 6.62 4.02 -14.51
C SER A 103 6.58 4.88 -13.23
N MET A 104 6.82 4.29 -12.06
CA MET A 104 6.95 5.04 -10.78
C MET A 104 8.28 5.80 -10.66
N LEU A 105 9.33 5.28 -11.29
CA LEU A 105 10.59 5.98 -11.55
C LEU A 105 10.60 6.33 -13.04
N ARG A 106 11.12 7.50 -13.45
CA ARG A 106 11.23 7.95 -14.87
C ARG A 106 12.03 6.97 -15.73
N GLY A 107 11.48 5.81 -16.03
CA GLY A 107 12.13 4.71 -16.73
C GLY A 107 11.07 3.72 -17.18
N LYS A 108 11.15 3.32 -18.46
CA LYS A 108 10.26 2.32 -19.04
C LYS A 108 10.19 1.11 -18.13
N ALA A 109 8.98 0.70 -17.78
CA ALA A 109 8.78 -0.51 -17.02
C ALA A 109 9.27 -1.70 -17.87
N SER A 110 10.13 -2.54 -17.26
CA SER A 110 10.74 -3.69 -17.94
C SER A 110 9.74 -4.81 -18.11
N GLU A 111 9.68 -5.39 -19.31
CA GLU A 111 8.87 -6.58 -19.54
C GLU A 111 9.34 -7.75 -18.68
N ARG A 112 8.44 -8.69 -18.34
CA ARG A 112 8.76 -9.83 -17.46
C ARG A 112 9.94 -10.67 -17.98
N GLY A 113 10.09 -10.80 -19.30
CA GLY A 113 11.22 -11.49 -19.92
C GLY A 113 12.55 -10.77 -19.72
N GLU A 114 12.56 -9.44 -19.85
CA GLU A 114 13.72 -8.59 -19.60
C GLU A 114 14.10 -8.59 -18.12
N PHE A 115 13.11 -8.49 -17.22
CA PHE A 115 13.33 -8.63 -15.79
C PHE A 115 13.99 -9.97 -15.45
N LYS A 116 13.52 -11.10 -16.00
CA LYS A 116 14.13 -12.41 -15.73
C LYS A 116 15.60 -12.47 -16.15
N LYS A 117 15.95 -11.88 -17.29
CA LYS A 117 17.34 -11.82 -17.78
C LYS A 117 18.19 -10.91 -16.90
N SER A 118 17.69 -9.72 -16.57
CA SER A 118 18.35 -8.77 -15.67
C SER A 118 18.56 -9.38 -14.29
N TRP A 119 17.51 -9.94 -13.69
CA TRP A 119 17.56 -10.55 -12.37
C TRP A 119 18.52 -11.74 -12.29
N LYS A 120 18.62 -12.54 -13.35
CA LYS A 120 19.64 -13.60 -13.42
C LYS A 120 21.05 -13.01 -13.26
N ARG A 121 21.38 -11.96 -14.03
CA ARG A 121 22.67 -11.27 -13.94
C ARG A 121 22.87 -10.64 -12.56
N THR A 122 21.86 -9.97 -12.01
CA THR A 122 21.92 -9.38 -10.67
C THR A 122 22.23 -10.40 -9.59
N ARG A 123 21.62 -11.59 -9.63
CA ARG A 123 21.94 -12.66 -8.66
C ARG A 123 23.38 -13.15 -8.79
N GLU A 124 23.84 -13.34 -10.03
CA GLU A 124 25.23 -13.72 -10.31
C GLU A 124 26.22 -12.67 -9.76
N GLU A 125 25.94 -11.38 -9.92
CA GLU A 125 26.75 -10.29 -9.38
C GLU A 125 26.72 -10.20 -7.84
N LEU A 126 25.58 -10.52 -7.22
CA LEU A 126 25.41 -10.54 -5.76
C LEU A 126 25.92 -11.82 -5.10
N GLY A 127 26.31 -12.83 -5.89
CA GLY A 127 26.73 -14.14 -5.39
C GLY A 127 25.59 -14.97 -4.77
N ILE A 128 24.35 -14.78 -5.25
CA ILE A 128 23.13 -15.51 -4.82
C ILE A 128 22.79 -16.62 -5.81
#